data_AF-A0A7C5VBU7-F1
#
_entry.id   AF-A0A7C5VBU7-F1
#
_cell.length_a   1.000
_cell.length_b   1.000
_cell.length_c   1.000
_cell.angle_alpha   90.00
_cell.angle_beta   90.00
_cell.angle_gamma   90.00
#
_symmetry.space_group_name_H-M   'P 1'
#
loop_
_entity.id
_entity.type
_entity.pdbx_description
1 polymer ?
#
loop_
_entity_poly.entity_id
_entity_poly.type
_entity_poly.pdbx_seq_one_letter_code
_entity_poly.pdbx_strand_id
1 'polypeptide(L)'
;MAYINENYLKLKAGYLFPEIGRRVAAFQKSNPSARIIRMGIGDVTEPLPQAVVQAMHKALDEMARRETFRGYGPEQGYEFLREAIAANDYRARGC
;
A
#
# COMPACT_ATOMS: atom_id res chain seq x y z
N MET A 1 -31.11 -8.38 18.06
CA MET A 1 -29.78 -8.99 18.27
C MET A 1 -29.06 -8.92 16.94
N ALA A 2 -27.85 -8.35 16.90
CA ALA A 2 -27.12 -8.25 15.63
C ALA A 2 -26.57 -9.62 15.24
N TYR A 3 -26.81 -10.03 13.99
CA TYR A 3 -26.25 -11.28 13.44
C TYR A 3 -24.90 -10.99 12.79
N ILE A 4 -23.95 -11.90 12.98
CA ILE A 4 -22.64 -11.83 12.32
C ILE A 4 -22.71 -12.40 10.89
N ASN A 5 -21.77 -12.03 10.03
CA ASN A 5 -21.65 -12.61 8.70
C ASN A 5 -21.02 -14.02 8.80
N GLU A 6 -21.85 -15.06 8.71
CA GLU A 6 -21.43 -16.46 8.82
C GLU A 6 -20.43 -16.92 7.75
N ASN A 7 -20.25 -16.16 6.65
CA ASN A 7 -19.21 -16.48 5.67
C ASN A 7 -17.80 -16.43 6.27
N TYR A 8 -17.57 -15.64 7.33
CA TYR A 8 -16.29 -15.64 8.04
C TYR A 8 -15.99 -16.98 8.71
N LEU A 9 -17.02 -17.74 9.12
CA LEU A 9 -16.86 -19.07 9.73
C LEU A 9 -16.46 -20.13 8.70
N LYS A 10 -16.61 -19.84 7.40
CA LYS A 10 -16.19 -20.73 6.30
C LYS A 10 -14.70 -20.59 5.98
N LEU A 11 -14.02 -19.54 6.48
CA LEU A 11 -12.59 -19.34 6.27
C LEU A 11 -11.79 -20.39 7.06
N LYS A 12 -10.98 -21.19 6.36
CA LYS A 12 -10.22 -22.30 6.97
C LYS A 12 -9.11 -21.84 7.92
N ALA A 13 -8.62 -20.63 7.72
CA ALA A 13 -7.55 -20.04 8.49
C ALA A 13 -7.63 -18.51 8.43
N GLY A 14 -6.88 -17.86 9.31
CA GLY A 14 -6.61 -16.43 9.20
C GLY A 14 -5.76 -16.09 7.97
N TYR A 15 -5.57 -14.80 7.75
CA TYR A 15 -4.72 -14.31 6.67
C TYR A 15 -3.27 -14.76 6.86
N LEU A 16 -2.62 -15.14 5.76
CA LEU A 16 -1.31 -15.81 5.76
C LEU A 16 -0.20 -14.98 6.41
N PHE A 17 -0.10 -13.70 6.08
CA PHE A 17 0.98 -12.84 6.55
C PHE A 17 0.94 -12.56 8.06
N PRO A 18 -0.22 -12.31 8.69
CA PRO A 18 -0.35 -12.27 10.15
C PRO A 18 0.10 -13.57 10.84
N GLU A 19 -0.23 -14.73 10.28
CA GLU A 19 0.20 -16.02 10.84
C GLU A 19 1.73 -16.21 10.74
N ILE A 20 2.35 -15.80 9.63
CA ILE A 20 3.82 -15.76 9.50
C ILE A 20 4.41 -14.84 10.57
N GLY A 21 3.87 -13.63 10.74
CA GLY A 21 4.30 -12.68 11.77
C GLY A 21 4.22 -13.27 13.18
N ARG A 22 3.11 -13.95 13.51
CA ARG A 22 2.91 -14.63 14.79
C ARG A 22 3.98 -15.70 15.05
N ARG A 23 4.27 -16.54 14.05
CA ARG A 23 5.30 -17.60 14.18
C ARG A 23 6.70 -17.03 14.31
N VAL A 24 7.04 -16.01 13.54
CA VAL A 24 8.33 -15.32 13.63
C VAL A 24 8.50 -14.71 15.02
N ALA A 25 7.49 -14.01 15.54
CA ALA A 25 7.52 -13.42 16.87
C ALA A 25 7.68 -14.48 17.98
N ALA A 26 6.95 -15.60 17.88
CA ALA A 26 7.09 -16.71 18.82
C ALA A 26 8.50 -17.32 18.78
N PHE A 27 9.06 -17.51 17.59
CA PHE A 27 10.42 -18.01 17.42
C PHE A 27 11.47 -17.04 17.99
N GLN A 28 11.33 -15.73 17.78
CA GLN A 28 12.21 -14.70 18.35
C GLN A 28 12.20 -14.73 19.87
N LYS A 29 11.02 -14.85 20.48
CA LYS A 29 10.87 -14.93 21.93
C LYS A 29 11.58 -16.15 22.51
N SER A 30 11.49 -17.30 21.84
CA SER A 30 12.13 -18.55 22.29
C SER A 30 13.62 -18.63 21.95
N ASN A 31 14.12 -17.80 21.03
CA ASN A 31 15.50 -17.82 20.54
C ASN A 31 16.09 -16.40 20.50
N PRO A 32 16.34 -15.76 21.66
CA PRO A 32 16.73 -14.35 21.73
C PRO A 32 18.09 -14.05 21.07
N SER A 33 18.97 -15.04 20.95
CA SER A 33 20.26 -14.91 20.25
C SER A 33 20.18 -15.13 18.74
N ALA A 34 19.04 -15.63 18.22
CA ALA A 34 18.89 -15.91 16.80
C ALA A 34 18.69 -14.61 16.01
N ARG A 35 19.65 -14.30 15.13
CA ARG A 35 19.53 -13.19 14.18
C ARG A 35 18.68 -13.61 12.99
N ILE A 36 17.40 -13.23 12.99
CA ILE A 36 16.47 -13.55 11.91
C ILE A 36 16.67 -12.61 10.71
N ILE A 37 16.83 -13.19 9.53
CA ILE A 37 16.79 -12.48 8.24
C ILE A 37 15.38 -12.67 7.66
N ARG A 38 14.65 -11.58 7.45
CA ARG A 38 13.25 -11.61 7.00
C ARG A 38 13.17 -11.54 5.47
N MET A 39 12.95 -12.68 4.82
CA MET A 39 12.75 -12.80 3.36
C MET A 39 11.31 -13.25 3.00
N GLY A 40 10.34 -12.96 3.88
CA GLY A 40 8.96 -13.42 3.76
C GLY A 40 8.02 -12.40 3.13
N ILE A 41 7.32 -11.62 3.98
CA ILE A 41 6.27 -10.68 3.57
C ILE A 41 6.81 -9.60 2.60
N GLY A 42 8.07 -9.19 2.79
CA GLY A 42 8.68 -8.09 2.05
C GLY A 42 8.18 -6.76 2.61
N ASP A 43 9.00 -6.12 3.43
CA ASP A 43 8.80 -4.71 3.77
C ASP A 43 9.75 -3.87 2.89
N VAL A 44 9.40 -2.63 2.62
CA VAL A 44 10.22 -1.74 1.79
C VAL A 44 11.41 -1.24 2.59
N THR A 45 12.60 -1.24 1.97
CA THR A 45 13.86 -0.84 2.63
C THR A 45 14.40 0.49 2.13
N GLU A 46 13.96 0.95 0.97
CA GLU A 46 14.48 2.14 0.31
C GLU A 46 13.50 3.32 0.41
N PRO A 47 14.00 4.56 0.49
CA PRO A 47 13.17 5.75 0.52
C PRO A 47 12.50 6.01 -0.84
N LEU A 48 11.45 6.83 -0.82
CA LEU A 48 10.78 7.27 -2.05
C LEU A 48 11.74 8.07 -2.94
N PRO A 49 11.67 7.91 -4.27
CA PRO A 49 12.46 8.72 -5.20
C PRO A 49 12.18 10.21 -5.04
N GLN A 50 13.23 11.04 -5.18
CA GLN A 50 13.13 12.48 -4.97
C GLN A 50 12.05 13.16 -5.84
N ALA A 51 11.85 12.68 -7.07
CA ALA A 51 10.81 13.19 -7.96
C ALA A 51 9.40 13.01 -7.39
N VAL A 52 9.13 11.86 -6.75
CA VAL A 52 7.85 11.58 -6.08
C VAL A 52 7.67 12.50 -4.87
N VAL A 53 8.72 12.64 -4.04
CA VAL A 53 8.69 13.50 -2.85
C VAL A 53 8.37 14.95 -3.23
N GLN A 54 9.03 15.48 -4.26
CA GLN A 54 8.79 16.84 -4.74
C GLN A 54 7.37 17.03 -5.31
N ALA A 55 6.85 16.06 -6.06
CA ALA A 55 5.49 16.12 -6.59
C ALA A 55 4.44 16.10 -5.46
N MET A 56 4.65 15.26 -4.44
CA MET A 56 3.75 15.19 -3.27
C MET A 56 3.77 16.49 -2.46
N HIS A 57 4.93 17.11 -2.25
CA HIS A 57 4.99 18.43 -1.60
C HIS A 57 4.19 19.49 -2.35
N LYS A 58 4.32 19.56 -3.69
CA LYS A 58 3.55 20.50 -4.50
C LYS A 58 2.05 20.26 -4.41
N ALA A 59 1.62 19.00 -4.39
CA ALA A 59 0.20 18.65 -4.23
C ALA A 59 -0.34 19.08 -2.86
N LEU A 60 0.46 18.94 -1.79
CA LEU A 60 0.09 19.43 -0.47
C LEU A 60 0.00 20.96 -0.43
N ASP A 61 0.93 21.67 -1.07
CA ASP A 61 0.92 23.13 -1.15
C ASP A 61 -0.31 23.65 -1.92
N GLU A 62 -0.73 22.95 -3.00
CA GLU A 62 -1.96 23.23 -3.73
C GLU A 62 -3.20 23.08 -2.83
N MET A 63 -3.24 22.01 -2.04
CA MET A 63 -4.35 21.73 -1.14
C MET A 63 -4.36 22.63 0.11
N ALA A 64 -3.24 23.27 0.46
CA ALA A 64 -3.14 24.15 1.62
C ALA A 64 -3.78 25.53 1.40
N ARG A 65 -4.13 25.89 0.16
CA ARG A 65 -4.69 27.20 -0.19
C ARG A 65 -6.15 27.07 -0.60
N ARG A 66 -7.01 27.91 -0.04
CA ARG A 66 -8.46 27.84 -0.27
C ARG A 66 -8.82 28.01 -1.76
N GLU A 67 -8.05 28.81 -2.48
CA GLU A 67 -8.27 29.14 -3.88
C GLU A 67 -7.97 27.97 -4.82
N THR A 68 -7.07 27.07 -4.42
CA THR A 68 -6.64 25.91 -5.22
C THR A 68 -7.04 24.57 -4.62
N PHE A 69 -7.68 24.58 -3.45
CA PHE A 69 -8.18 23.39 -2.78
C PHE A 69 -9.17 22.62 -3.68
N ARG A 70 -9.00 21.30 -3.73
CA ARG A 70 -9.88 20.39 -4.49
C ARG A 70 -10.69 19.52 -3.52
N GLY A 71 -12.00 19.44 -3.76
CA GLY A 71 -12.88 18.52 -3.04
C GLY A 71 -12.75 17.09 -3.57
N TYR A 72 -13.88 16.37 -3.65
CA TYR A 72 -13.91 15.05 -4.28
C TYR A 72 -13.37 15.10 -5.70
N GLY A 73 -12.36 14.28 -5.97
CA GLY A 73 -11.88 14.01 -7.32
C GLY A 73 -12.78 12.99 -8.03
N PRO A 74 -12.51 12.74 -9.32
CA PRO A 74 -13.18 11.67 -10.05
C PRO A 74 -12.82 10.31 -9.44
N GLU A 75 -13.82 9.46 -9.18
CA GLU A 75 -13.65 8.14 -8.54
C GLU A 75 -12.74 7.20 -9.35
N GLN A 76 -12.69 7.40 -10.67
CA GLN A 76 -11.83 6.65 -11.59
C GLN A 76 -10.36 7.14 -11.58
N GLY A 77 -10.07 8.26 -10.91
CA GLY A 77 -8.76 8.90 -10.88
C GLY A 77 -8.63 10.10 -11.83
N TYR A 78 -7.75 11.04 -11.47
CA TYR A 78 -7.50 12.25 -12.25
C TYR A 78 -6.98 11.94 -13.65
N GLU A 79 -7.46 12.70 -14.63
CA GLU A 79 -7.16 12.49 -16.04
C GLU A 79 -5.67 12.49 -16.35
N PHE A 80 -4.92 13.46 -15.82
CA PHE A 80 -3.47 13.55 -16.04
C PHE A 80 -2.72 12.26 -15.68
N LEU A 81 -3.17 11.54 -14.63
CA LEU A 81 -2.54 10.30 -14.21
C LEU A 81 -2.97 9.14 -15.10
N ARG A 82 -4.28 9.05 -15.41
CA ARG A 82 -4.82 8.00 -16.30
C ARG A 82 -4.17 8.07 -17.68
N GLU A 83 -4.01 9.27 -18.23
CA GLU A 83 -3.37 9.49 -19.52
C GLU A 83 -1.88 9.15 -19.49
N ALA A 84 -1.18 9.54 -18.43
CA ALA A 84 0.23 9.20 -18.26
C ALA A 84 0.44 7.67 -18.22
N ILE A 85 -0.41 6.92 -17.50
CA ILE A 85 -0.36 5.45 -17.48
C ILE A 85 -0.65 4.89 -18.88
N ALA A 86 -1.74 5.31 -19.52
CA ALA A 86 -2.11 4.83 -20.86
C ALA A 86 -1.03 5.10 -21.92
N ALA A 87 -0.34 6.25 -21.83
CA ALA A 87 0.74 6.59 -22.74
C ALA A 87 2.00 5.75 -22.50
N ASN A 88 2.46 5.66 -21.25
CA ASN A 88 3.80 5.14 -20.95
C ASN A 88 3.83 3.63 -20.68
N ASP A 89 2.74 3.06 -20.18
CA ASP A 89 2.70 1.63 -19.83
C ASP A 89 1.95 0.77 -20.86
N TYR A 90 1.15 1.39 -21.74
CA TYR A 90 0.45 0.69 -22.82
C TYR A 90 0.96 1.10 -24.20
N ARG A 91 0.66 2.34 -24.65
CA ARG A 91 0.99 2.78 -26.02
C ARG A 91 2.48 2.72 -26.33
N ALA A 92 3.33 3.18 -25.41
CA ALA A 92 4.78 3.13 -25.59
C ALA A 92 5.35 1.71 -25.62
N ARG A 93 4.60 0.71 -25.10
CA ARG A 93 4.99 -0.70 -25.08
C ARG A 93 4.35 -1.51 -26.22
N GLY A 94 3.55 -0.89 -27.08
CA GLY A 94 2.86 -1.55 -28.20
C GLY A 94 1.73 -2.49 -27.79
N CYS A 95 1.17 -2.29 -26.59
CA CYS A 95 -0.02 -3.01 -26.11
C CYS A 95 -1.32 -2.34 -26.58
#